data_AF-A0A1J5PLH5-F1
#
_entry.id   AF-A0A1J5PLH5-F1
#
_cell.length_a   1.000
_cell.length_b   1.000
_cell.length_c   1.000
_cell.angle_alpha   90.00
_cell.angle_beta   90.00
_cell.angle_gamma   90.00
#
_symmetry.space_group_name_H-M   'P 1'
#
loop_
_entity.id
_entity.type
_entity.pdbx_description
1 polymer ?
#
loop_
_entity_poly.entity_id
_entity_poly.type
_entity_poly.pdbx_seq_one_letter_code
_entity_poly.pdbx_strand_id
1 'polypeptide(L)'
;MASRWIVWTGLIGLAAAYWLAPALVLWLLPVALPMILAPFLISWTSRKSTGVLMRVPSELHIPKVVEAHDHILARWQAVAEVEAREAQSVRAAPAKLAA
;
A
#
# COMPACT_ATOMS: atom_id res chain seq x y z
N MET A 1 -10.68 1.77 6.68
CA MET A 1 -11.46 0.81 7.49
C MET A 1 -12.53 0.12 6.62
N ALA A 2 -12.13 -0.85 5.78
CA ALA A 2 -13.05 -1.49 4.83
C ALA A 2 -13.86 -2.65 5.44
N SER A 3 -13.29 -3.38 6.39
CA SER A 3 -13.90 -4.59 6.98
C SER A 3 -15.05 -4.33 7.94
N ARG A 4 -15.23 -3.09 8.40
CA ARG A 4 -16.21 -2.76 9.45
C ARG A 4 -17.67 -2.91 8.98
N TRP A 5 -17.95 -2.65 7.70
CA TRP A 5 -19.31 -2.74 7.14
C TRP A 5 -19.80 -4.19 6.97
N ILE A 6 -18.89 -5.12 6.71
CA ILE A 6 -19.20 -6.56 6.62
C ILE A 6 -19.59 -7.12 8.00
N VAL A 7 -18.90 -6.68 9.06
CA VAL A 7 -19.24 -7.06 10.44
C VAL A 7 -20.62 -6.53 10.83
N TRP A 8 -20.91 -5.25 10.51
CA TRP A 8 -22.21 -4.65 10.81
C TRP A 8 -23.36 -5.34 10.09
N THR A 9 -23.22 -5.66 8.81
CA THR A 9 -24.26 -6.37 8.05
C THR A 9 -24.50 -7.78 8.59
N GLY A 10 -23.44 -8.48 9.03
CA GLY A 10 -23.56 -9.81 9.66
C GLY A 10 -24.26 -9.75 11.01
N LEU A 11 -23.91 -8.76 11.83
CA LEU A 11 -24.52 -8.54 13.14
C LEU A 11 -26.00 -8.14 13.02
N ILE A 12 -26.32 -7.23 12.10
CA ILE A 12 -27.71 -6.78 11.84
C ILE A 12 -28.54 -7.95 11.29
N GLY A 13 -28.01 -8.73 10.35
CA GLY A 13 -28.69 -9.91 9.82
C GLY A 13 -28.97 -10.96 10.87
N LEU A 14 -28.02 -11.23 11.77
CA LEU A 14 -28.19 -12.17 12.87
C LEU A 14 -29.20 -11.68 13.91
N ALA A 15 -29.16 -10.39 14.26
CA ALA A 15 -30.12 -9.77 15.18
C ALA A 15 -31.56 -9.79 14.61
N ALA A 16 -31.71 -9.49 13.31
CA ALA A 16 -32.99 -9.57 12.63
C ALA A 16 -33.54 -11.01 12.60
N ALA A 17 -32.68 -12.01 12.33
CA ALA A 17 -33.07 -13.41 12.37
C ALA A 17 -33.52 -13.85 13.77
N TYR A 18 -32.83 -13.38 14.82
CA TYR A 18 -33.21 -13.68 16.21
C TYR A 18 -34.60 -13.12 16.58
N TRP A 19 -34.97 -11.95 16.06
CA TRP A 19 -36.28 -11.33 16.32
C TRP A 19 -37.42 -11.89 15.46
N LEU A 20 -37.18 -12.14 14.17
CA LEU A 20 -38.25 -12.58 13.25
C LEU A 20 -38.45 -14.09 13.24
N ALA A 21 -37.37 -14.87 13.38
CA ALA A 21 -37.40 -16.32 13.24
C ALA A 21 -36.24 -16.97 14.02
N PRO A 22 -36.32 -17.03 15.36
CA PRO A 22 -35.23 -17.52 16.20
C PRO A 22 -34.80 -18.96 15.88
N ALA A 23 -35.72 -19.80 15.37
CA ALA A 23 -35.41 -21.15 14.89
C ALA A 23 -34.42 -21.17 13.70
N LEU A 24 -34.36 -20.11 12.88
CA LEU A 24 -33.45 -20.00 11.75
C LEU A 24 -32.04 -19.55 12.15
N VAL A 25 -31.84 -19.05 13.36
CA VAL A 25 -30.52 -18.55 13.81
C VAL A 25 -29.47 -19.66 13.77
N LEU A 26 -29.83 -20.87 14.20
CA LEU A 26 -28.97 -22.06 14.10
C LEU A 26 -28.62 -22.43 12.67
N TRP A 27 -29.53 -22.19 11.73
CA TRP A 27 -29.33 -22.43 10.30
C TRP A 27 -28.51 -21.33 9.61
N LEU A 28 -28.55 -20.10 10.12
CA LEU A 28 -27.81 -18.95 9.60
C LEU A 28 -26.41 -18.84 10.19
N LEU A 29 -26.15 -19.46 11.34
CA LEU A 29 -24.85 -19.50 12.02
C LEU A 29 -23.67 -19.87 11.08
N PRO A 30 -23.75 -20.90 10.22
CA PRO A 30 -22.67 -21.26 9.29
C PRO A 30 -22.29 -20.14 8.31
N VAL A 31 -23.21 -19.21 8.03
CA VAL A 31 -23.01 -18.10 7.09
C VAL A 31 -22.70 -16.80 7.83
N ALA A 32 -23.47 -16.47 8.87
CA ALA A 32 -23.32 -15.23 9.64
C ALA A 32 -22.02 -15.21 10.45
N LEU A 33 -21.59 -16.36 10.99
CA LEU A 33 -20.37 -16.47 11.78
C LEU A 33 -19.10 -16.13 10.95
N PRO A 34 -18.83 -16.74 9.77
CA PRO A 34 -17.70 -16.34 8.95
C PRO A 34 -17.84 -14.90 8.43
N MET A 35 -19.06 -14.38 8.23
CA MET A 35 -19.28 -12.99 7.85
C MET A 35 -18.83 -12.01 8.94
N ILE A 36 -19.15 -12.30 10.20
CA ILE A 36 -18.71 -11.51 11.36
C ILE A 36 -17.20 -11.67 11.58
N LEU A 37 -16.66 -12.86 11.35
CA LEU A 37 -15.23 -13.17 11.44
C LEU A 37 -14.44 -12.75 10.18
N ALA A 38 -15.07 -12.14 9.17
CA ALA A 38 -14.43 -11.72 7.93
C ALA A 38 -13.15 -10.88 8.12
N PRO A 39 -13.07 -9.85 8.99
CA PRO A 39 -11.82 -9.13 9.22
C PRO A 39 -10.68 -10.04 9.71
N PHE A 40 -11.00 -11.01 10.57
CA PHE A 40 -10.02 -11.96 11.08
C PHE A 40 -9.56 -12.90 9.96
N LEU A 41 -10.51 -13.49 9.22
CA LEU A 41 -10.22 -14.32 8.04
C LEU A 41 -9.35 -13.58 7.04
N ILE A 42 -9.72 -12.36 6.66
CA ILE A 42 -8.96 -11.53 5.71
C ILE A 42 -7.57 -11.24 6.25
N SER A 43 -7.43 -10.85 7.52
CA SER A 43 -6.10 -10.61 8.10
C SER A 43 -5.23 -11.86 8.15
N TRP A 44 -5.84 -13.03 8.29
CA TRP A 44 -5.14 -14.31 8.33
C TRP A 44 -4.73 -14.77 6.93
N THR A 45 -5.63 -14.68 5.95
CA THR A 45 -5.38 -15.05 4.55
C THR A 45 -4.53 -14.03 3.79
N SER A 46 -4.57 -12.76 4.21
CA SER A 46 -3.80 -11.68 3.59
C SER A 46 -2.38 -11.54 4.18
N ARG A 47 -1.96 -12.44 5.08
CA ARG A 47 -0.55 -12.55 5.46
C ARG A 47 0.27 -12.85 4.21
N LYS A 48 1.47 -12.25 4.11
CA LYS A 48 2.37 -12.39 2.95
C LYS A 48 2.42 -13.86 2.52
N SER A 49 1.95 -14.14 1.32
CA SER A 49 2.14 -15.44 0.69
C SER A 49 3.65 -15.67 0.56
N THR A 50 4.21 -16.55 1.38
CA THR A 50 5.61 -16.99 1.29
C THR A 50 5.83 -18.05 0.21
N GLY A 51 4.77 -18.39 -0.54
CA GLY A 51 4.82 -19.35 -1.64
C GLY A 51 5.76 -18.93 -2.77
N VAL A 52 6.32 -19.92 -3.46
CA VAL A 52 7.18 -19.74 -4.65
C VAL A 52 6.34 -19.56 -5.92
N LEU A 53 5.07 -19.99 -5.87
CA LEU A 53 4.13 -19.90 -6.99
C LEU A 53 3.72 -18.43 -7.17
N MET A 54 3.95 -17.88 -8.37
CA MET A 54 3.84 -16.44 -8.71
C MET A 54 4.98 -15.53 -8.21
N ARG A 55 6.06 -16.08 -7.64
CA ARG A 55 7.25 -15.27 -7.33
C ARG A 55 7.96 -14.91 -8.63
N VAL A 56 8.08 -13.61 -8.93
CA VAL A 56 8.78 -13.13 -10.12
C VAL A 56 10.24 -12.77 -9.78
N PRO A 57 11.20 -12.95 -10.71
CA PRO A 57 12.62 -12.66 -10.45
C PRO A 57 12.88 -11.22 -10.00
N SER A 58 12.06 -10.26 -10.46
CA SER A 58 12.14 -8.85 -10.09
C SER A 58 11.78 -8.55 -8.63
N GLU A 59 11.12 -9.48 -7.92
CA GLU A 59 10.89 -9.36 -6.47
C GLU A 59 12.10 -9.75 -5.62
N LEU A 60 13.04 -10.50 -6.20
CA LEU A 60 14.24 -10.98 -5.50
C LEU A 60 15.47 -10.15 -5.82
N HIS A 61 15.55 -9.63 -7.04
CA HIS A 61 16.68 -8.86 -7.52
C HIS A 61 16.20 -7.65 -8.29
N ILE A 62 16.87 -6.51 -8.09
CA ILE A 62 16.63 -5.30 -8.90
C ILE A 62 16.92 -5.66 -10.36
N PRO A 63 15.96 -5.47 -11.28
CA PRO A 63 16.20 -5.72 -12.69
C PRO A 63 17.32 -4.81 -13.22
N LYS A 64 18.23 -5.34 -14.04
CA LYS A 64 19.36 -4.59 -14.62
C LYS A 64 18.95 -3.30 -15.35
N VAL A 65 17.76 -3.27 -15.93
CA VAL A 65 17.21 -2.07 -16.59
C VAL A 65 16.90 -0.95 -15.59
N VAL A 66 16.43 -1.29 -14.38
CA VAL A 66 16.17 -0.34 -13.29
C VAL A 66 17.50 0.20 -12.76
N GLU A 67 18.49 -0.68 -12.58
CA GLU A 67 19.86 -0.27 -12.20
C GLU A 67 20.48 0.70 -13.21
N ALA A 68 20.36 0.40 -14.52
CA ALA A 68 20.83 1.29 -15.58
C ALA A 68 20.08 2.63 -15.60
N HIS A 69 18.76 2.60 -15.41
CA HIS A 69 17.93 3.79 -15.29
C HIS A 69 18.38 4.67 -14.12
N ASP A 70 18.56 4.09 -12.93
CA ASP A 70 18.92 4.81 -11.72
C ASP A 70 20.31 5.44 -11.85
N HIS A 71 21.26 4.75 -12.50
CA HIS A 71 22.58 5.30 -12.79
C HIS A 71 22.53 6.49 -13.76
N ILE A 72 21.69 6.42 -14.80
CA ILE A 72 21.51 7.53 -15.75
C ILE A 72 20.86 8.73 -15.06
N LEU A 73 19.82 8.48 -14.24
CA LEU A 73 19.11 9.51 -13.50
C LEU A 73 20.02 10.22 -12.50
N ALA A 74 20.81 9.46 -11.73
CA ALA A 74 21.76 10.01 -10.77
C ALA A 74 22.80 10.93 -11.45
N ARG A 75 23.28 10.53 -12.63
CA ARG A 75 24.21 11.34 -13.42
C ARG A 75 23.58 12.67 -13.85
N TRP A 76 22.34 12.67 -14.33
CA TRP A 76 21.66 13.91 -14.73
C TRP A 76 21.39 14.82 -13.54
N GLN A 77 20.98 14.26 -12.41
CA GLN A 77 20.77 15.02 -11.17
C GLN A 77 22.05 15.68 -10.68
N ALA A 78 23.19 14.98 -10.72
CA ALA A 78 24.48 15.54 -10.33
C ALA A 78 24.88 16.76 -11.20
N VAL A 79 24.63 16.71 -12.52
CA VAL A 79 24.88 17.86 -13.41
C VAL A 79 23.98 19.04 -13.05
N ALA A 80 22.68 18.80 -12.88
CA ALA A 80 21.73 19.85 -12.51
C ALA A 80 22.06 20.49 -11.14
N GLU A 81 22.55 19.72 -10.18
CA GLU A 81 23.01 20.23 -8.88
C GLU A 81 24.23 21.14 -8.99
N VAL A 82 25.19 20.80 -9.85
CA VAL A 82 26.38 21.64 -10.10
C VAL A 82 25.97 22.97 -10.74
N GLU A 83 25.14 22.93 -11.77
CA GLU A 83 24.61 24.12 -12.44
C GLU A 83 23.83 25.01 -11.46
N ALA A 84 23.00 24.41 -10.60
CA ALA A 84 22.26 25.14 -9.58
C ALA A 84 23.17 25.83 -8.55
N ARG A 85 24.27 25.17 -8.14
CA ARG A 85 25.26 25.74 -7.22
C ARG A 85 26.06 26.87 -7.86
N GLU A 86 26.40 26.74 -9.14
CA GLU A 86 27.09 27.78 -9.91
C GLU A 86 26.19 29.00 -10.12
N ALA A 87 24.92 28.80 -10.47
CA ALA A 87 23.95 29.89 -10.57
C ALA A 87 23.75 30.63 -9.22
N GLN A 88 23.79 29.89 -8.11
CA GLN A 88 23.73 30.47 -6.76
C GLN A 88 25.01 31.24 -6.40
N SER A 89 26.19 30.77 -6.78
CA SER A 89 27.47 31.44 -6.47
C SER A 89 27.64 32.75 -7.24
N VAL A 90 27.25 32.77 -8.52
CA VAL A 90 27.27 33.98 -9.37
C VAL A 90 26.28 35.03 -8.82
N ARG A 91 25.11 34.60 -8.36
CA ARG A 91 24.11 35.49 -7.76
C ARG A 91 24.51 36.02 -6.38
N ALA A 92 25.37 35.30 -5.65
CA ALA A 92 25.88 35.70 -4.35
C ALA A 92 27.11 36.63 -4.41
N ALA A 93 27.71 36.82 -5.60
CA ALA A 93 28.85 37.72 -5.77
C ALA A 93 28.44 39.19 -5.55
N PRO A 94 29.07 39.94 -4.62
CA PRO A 94 28.68 41.32 -4.34
C PRO A 94 29.02 42.22 -5.55
N ALA A 95 28.09 43.10 -5.91
CA ALA A 95 28.22 44.12 -6.95
C ALA A 95 29.29 45.18 -6.60
N LYS A 96 30.56 44.79 -6.60
CA LYS A 96 31.71 45.69 -6.39
C LYS A 96 32.71 45.54 -7.53
N LEU A 97 32.35 46.03 -8.72
CA LEU A 97 33.32 46.43 -9.75
C LEU A 97 32.69 47.43 -10.73
N ALA A 98 32.12 48.52 -10.20
CA ALA A 98 31.71 49.68 -10.99
C ALA A 98 31.69 50.91 -10.07
N ALA A 99 32.87 51.37 -9.67
CA ALA A 99 33.10 52.67 -9.06
C ALA A 99 34.52 53.13 -9.43
#